data_AF-A0A1F9EZL6-F1
#
_entry.id   AF-A0A1F9EZL6-F1
#
_cell.length_a   1.000
_cell.length_b   1.000
_cell.length_c   1.000
_cell.angle_alpha   90.00
_cell.angle_beta   90.00
_cell.angle_gamma   90.00
#
_symmetry.space_group_name_H-M   'P 1'
#
loop_
_entity.id
_entity.type
_entity.pdbx_description
1 polymer ?
#
loop_
_entity_poly.entity_id
_entity_poly.type
_entity_poly.pdbx_seq_one_letter_code
_entity_poly.pdbx_strand_id
1 'polypeptide(L)'
;MCPPRCIEFPSSLSLAESDTPYVVANETACILCMRCGDACPTGALVKIEPKLDVMAEQVKMGTPVLDKDTCFAWNRKQPCHLCFDVCPWQNQAVRLVTERLAPEFVDDNCVGCGLCSEACPVEDKSIKIVRKA
;
A
#
# COMPACT_ATOMS: atom_id res chain seq x y z
N MET A 1 -0.18 14.74 -11.07
CA MET A 1 -1.04 13.82 -11.84
C MET A 1 -1.06 12.47 -11.13
N CYS A 2 -2.13 12.17 -10.39
CA CYS A 2 -2.30 10.91 -9.66
C CYS A 2 -3.72 10.38 -9.97
N PRO A 3 -3.87 9.32 -10.78
CA PRO A 3 -5.19 8.81 -11.15
C PRO A 3 -6.10 8.48 -9.95
N PRO A 4 -5.63 7.79 -8.88
CA PRO A 4 -6.46 7.54 -7.71
C PRO A 4 -6.60 8.77 -6.80
N ARG A 5 -5.87 9.86 -7.06
CA ARG A 5 -5.80 11.06 -6.21
C ARG A 5 -5.32 10.78 -4.77
N CYS A 6 -4.42 9.82 -4.58
CA CYS A 6 -3.83 9.48 -3.28
C CYS A 6 -2.72 10.44 -2.80
N ILE A 7 -2.35 11.46 -3.59
CA ILE A 7 -1.31 12.43 -3.23
C ILE A 7 -2.01 13.69 -2.71
N GLU A 8 -1.75 14.02 -1.46
CA GLU A 8 -2.28 15.19 -0.78
C GLU A 8 -1.20 16.26 -0.60
N PHE A 9 -1.66 17.50 -0.48
CA PHE A 9 -0.82 18.65 -0.18
C PHE A 9 -1.29 19.25 1.14
N PRO A 10 -0.38 19.45 2.11
CA PRO A 10 -0.74 20.12 3.36
C PRO A 10 -1.24 21.54 3.09
N SER A 11 -2.35 21.91 3.72
CA SER A 11 -2.98 23.23 3.58
C SER A 11 -2.40 24.30 4.51
N SER A 12 -1.26 24.01 5.16
CA SER A 12 -0.70 24.88 6.20
C SER A 12 0.02 26.10 5.61
N LEU A 13 -0.06 27.23 6.32
CA LEU A 13 0.59 28.51 5.98
C LEU A 13 2.09 28.54 6.31
N SER A 14 2.67 27.47 6.85
CA SER A 14 4.10 27.40 7.20
C SER A 14 4.89 26.91 5.97
N LEU A 15 5.84 27.72 5.49
CA LEU A 15 6.71 27.37 4.35
C LEU A 15 7.50 26.07 4.56
N ALA A 16 7.73 25.68 5.81
CA ALA A 16 8.49 24.47 6.14
C ALA A 16 7.67 23.19 5.90
N GLU A 17 6.35 23.27 5.96
CA GLU A 17 5.46 22.12 5.84
C GLU A 17 4.59 22.18 4.57
N SER A 18 4.42 23.35 3.93
CA SER A 18 3.50 23.55 2.79
C SER A 18 3.88 22.79 1.52
N ASP A 19 5.13 22.34 1.38
CA ASP A 19 5.67 21.94 0.07
C ASP A 19 6.00 20.44 -0.04
N THR A 20 5.76 19.64 0.99
CA THR A 20 6.01 18.18 0.91
C THR A 20 4.69 17.42 0.73
N PRO A 21 4.37 16.96 -0.49
CA PRO A 21 3.20 16.12 -0.70
C PRO A 21 3.37 14.80 0.04
N TYR A 22 2.27 14.24 0.54
CA TYR A 22 2.26 12.96 1.22
C TYR A 22 1.16 12.05 0.68
N VAL A 23 1.28 10.76 0.99
CA VAL A 23 0.27 9.74 0.67
C VAL A 23 -0.18 9.11 1.98
N VAL A 24 -1.50 9.05 2.19
CA VAL A 24 -2.11 8.30 3.30
C VAL A 24 -2.64 6.98 2.73
N ALA A 25 -1.79 5.95 2.70
CA ALA A 25 -2.10 4.66 2.08
C ALA A 25 -3.30 3.92 2.73
N ASN A 26 -3.71 4.33 3.95
CA ASN A 26 -4.90 3.80 4.61
C ASN A 26 -6.20 4.48 4.17
N GLU A 27 -6.13 5.64 3.53
CA GLU A 27 -7.30 6.39 3.04
C GLU A 27 -7.52 6.18 1.55
N THR A 28 -6.46 6.27 0.74
CA THR A 28 -6.53 6.00 -0.70
C THR A 28 -5.25 5.32 -1.15
N ALA A 29 -5.38 4.15 -1.76
CA ALA A 29 -4.24 3.36 -2.20
C ALA A 29 -3.50 3.99 -3.37
N CYS A 30 -2.17 3.82 -3.37
CA CYS A 30 -1.33 4.10 -4.53
C CYS A 30 -1.36 2.91 -5.48
N ILE A 31 -1.83 3.11 -6.71
CA ILE A 31 -1.87 2.06 -7.74
C ILE A 31 -0.51 1.81 -8.42
N LEU A 32 0.57 2.40 -7.91
CA LEU A 32 1.95 2.21 -8.38
C LEU A 32 2.17 2.53 -9.87
N CYS A 33 1.44 3.53 -10.40
CA CYS A 33 1.56 3.91 -11.81
C CYS A 33 2.87 4.65 -12.18
N MET A 34 3.68 5.04 -11.18
CA MET A 34 4.95 5.77 -11.29
C MET A 34 4.94 7.14 -12.01
N ARG A 35 3.78 7.59 -12.53
CA ARG A 35 3.63 8.87 -13.26
C ARG A 35 3.99 10.12 -12.45
N CYS A 36 4.00 10.03 -11.12
CA CYS A 36 4.37 11.16 -10.26
C CYS A 36 5.86 11.52 -10.39
N GLY A 37 6.75 10.54 -10.56
CA GLY A 37 8.17 10.78 -10.82
C GLY A 37 8.41 11.43 -12.19
N ASP A 38 7.63 11.03 -13.21
CA ASP A 38 7.70 11.65 -14.53
C ASP A 38 7.23 13.11 -14.55
N ALA A 39 6.20 13.40 -13.75
CA ALA A 39 5.59 14.73 -13.67
C ALA A 39 6.34 15.71 -12.76
N CYS A 40 7.30 15.26 -11.94
CA CYS A 40 7.98 16.10 -10.96
C CYS A 40 9.06 16.97 -11.64
N PRO A 41 8.90 18.30 -11.70
CA PRO A 41 9.86 19.17 -12.39
C PRO A 41 11.15 19.37 -11.59
N THR A 42 11.08 19.25 -10.26
CA THR A 42 12.23 19.45 -9.36
C THR A 42 13.08 18.20 -9.19
N GLY A 43 12.57 17.03 -9.60
CA GLY A 43 13.22 15.74 -9.33
C GLY A 43 13.11 15.27 -7.87
N ALA A 44 12.28 15.90 -7.04
CA ALA A 44 12.04 15.47 -5.66
C ALA A 44 11.41 14.07 -5.60
N LEU A 45 10.54 13.75 -6.56
CA LEU A 45 10.09 12.38 -6.80
C LEU A 45 10.97 11.77 -7.89
N VAL A 46 11.75 10.76 -7.51
CA VAL A 46 12.64 10.04 -8.44
C VAL A 46 11.81 9.26 -9.45
N LYS A 47 12.26 9.23 -10.70
CA LYS A 47 11.69 8.38 -11.74
C LYS A 47 12.04 6.93 -11.47
N ILE A 48 11.02 6.09 -11.33
CA ILE A 48 11.16 4.67 -11.08
C ILE A 48 10.64 3.92 -12.30
N GLU A 49 11.42 2.96 -12.79
CA GLU A 49 10.98 2.11 -13.89
C GLU A 49 9.79 1.23 -13.43
N PRO A 50 8.68 1.15 -14.19
CA PRO A 50 7.48 0.41 -13.79
C PRO A 50 7.64 -1.11 -13.99
N LYS A 51 8.70 -1.69 -13.42
CA LYS A 51 8.94 -3.14 -13.31
C LYS A 51 8.81 -3.57 -11.86
N LEU A 52 8.23 -4.76 -11.63
CA LEU A 52 7.87 -5.21 -10.28
C LEU A 52 9.07 -5.36 -9.34
N ASP A 53 10.19 -5.85 -9.84
CA ASP A 53 11.46 -5.99 -9.12
C ASP A 53 12.06 -4.61 -8.76
N VAL A 54 12.12 -3.70 -9.73
CA VAL A 54 12.61 -2.33 -9.52
C VAL A 54 11.75 -1.58 -8.50
N MET A 55 10.42 -1.68 -8.62
CA MET A 55 9.49 -1.04 -7.69
C MET A 55 9.59 -1.61 -6.27
N ALA A 56 9.73 -2.94 -6.14
CA ALA A 56 9.91 -3.58 -4.83
C ALA A 56 11.18 -3.10 -4.13
N GLU A 57 12.25 -2.85 -4.88
CA GLU A 57 13.52 -2.34 -4.36
C GLU A 57 13.44 -0.85 -3.98
N GLN A 58 12.92 -0.01 -4.87
CA GLN A 58 13.03 1.45 -4.76
C GLN A 58 11.86 2.14 -4.05
N VAL A 59 10.69 1.50 -3.95
CA VAL A 59 9.50 2.11 -3.35
C VAL A 59 9.30 1.59 -1.93
N LYS A 60 9.38 2.48 -0.93
CA LYS A 60 9.19 2.16 0.49
C LYS A 60 8.22 3.15 1.15
N MET A 61 6.91 2.92 1.01
CA MET A 61 5.87 3.78 1.63
C MET A 61 5.46 3.27 3.02
N GLY A 62 5.57 1.96 3.27
CA GLY A 62 5.16 1.34 4.53
C GLY A 62 5.09 -0.18 4.48
N THR A 63 4.61 -0.78 5.56
CA THR A 63 4.41 -2.23 5.70
C THR A 63 2.99 -2.49 6.23
N PRO A 64 2.29 -3.52 5.74
CA PRO A 64 0.95 -3.89 6.21
C PRO A 64 1.03 -4.62 7.56
N VAL A 65 0.18 -4.21 8.49
CA VAL A 65 -0.10 -4.91 9.74
C VAL A 65 -1.51 -5.48 9.64
N LEU A 66 -1.62 -6.79 9.85
CA LEU A 66 -2.88 -7.53 9.80
C LEU A 66 -3.36 -7.85 11.22
N ASP A 67 -4.55 -7.37 11.57
CA ASP A 67 -5.30 -7.83 12.72
C ASP A 67 -6.04 -9.14 12.37
N LYS A 68 -5.59 -10.23 13.00
CA LYS A 68 -6.13 -11.57 12.79
C LYS A 68 -7.50 -11.78 13.47
N ASP A 69 -7.84 -10.99 14.49
CA ASP A 69 -9.09 -11.15 15.24
C ASP A 69 -10.28 -10.59 14.43
N THR A 70 -10.06 -9.55 13.64
CA THR A 70 -11.09 -8.94 12.79
C THR A 70 -11.12 -9.50 11.37
N CYS A 71 -9.99 -10.00 10.86
CA CYS A 71 -9.88 -10.53 9.49
C CYS A 71 -10.79 -11.75 9.25
N PHE A 72 -11.66 -11.68 8.24
CA PHE A 72 -12.63 -12.74 7.91
C PHE A 72 -12.04 -14.14 7.72
N ALA A 73 -10.88 -14.24 7.07
CA ALA A 73 -10.22 -15.52 6.85
C ALA A 73 -9.57 -16.08 8.13
N TRP A 74 -9.03 -15.20 8.99
CA TRP A 74 -8.40 -15.63 10.25
C TRP A 74 -9.41 -15.94 11.36
N ASN A 75 -10.45 -15.12 11.50
CA ASN A 75 -11.53 -15.33 12.48
C ASN A 75 -12.64 -16.28 12.02
N ARG A 76 -12.48 -16.90 10.84
CA ARG A 76 -13.38 -17.90 10.26
C ARG A 76 -14.82 -17.41 10.02
N LYS A 77 -15.03 -16.10 9.87
CA LYS A 77 -16.35 -15.57 9.48
C LYS A 77 -16.73 -15.95 8.05
N GLN A 78 -15.77 -15.89 7.11
CA GLN A 78 -15.96 -16.29 5.71
C GLN A 78 -14.60 -16.41 4.98
N PRO A 79 -14.51 -17.21 3.90
CA PRO A 79 -13.33 -17.23 3.03
C PRO A 79 -13.06 -15.83 2.44
N CYS A 80 -11.81 -15.36 2.51
CA CYS A 80 -11.41 -14.06 1.96
C CYS A 80 -9.94 -14.06 1.57
N HIS A 81 -9.65 -13.76 0.31
CA HIS A 81 -8.30 -13.64 -0.24
C HIS A 81 -8.10 -12.34 -1.04
N LEU A 82 -8.97 -11.34 -0.86
CA LEU A 82 -8.94 -10.10 -1.65
C LEU A 82 -7.61 -9.36 -1.58
N CYS A 83 -6.99 -9.28 -0.40
CA CYS A 83 -5.68 -8.65 -0.24
C CYS A 83 -4.56 -9.37 -1.00
N PHE A 84 -4.68 -10.68 -1.22
CA PHE A 84 -3.78 -11.44 -2.08
C PHE A 84 -4.06 -11.14 -3.55
N ASP A 85 -5.32 -11.12 -3.97
CA ASP A 85 -5.72 -10.86 -5.36
C ASP A 85 -5.28 -9.49 -5.87
N VAL A 86 -5.42 -8.45 -5.03
CA VAL A 86 -5.05 -7.07 -5.41
C VAL A 86 -3.56 -6.78 -5.28
N CYS A 87 -2.77 -7.67 -4.67
CA CYS A 87 -1.34 -7.44 -4.50
C CYS A 87 -0.59 -7.72 -5.81
N PRO A 88 0.23 -6.78 -6.32
CA PRO A 88 1.08 -7.03 -7.48
C PRO A 88 2.17 -8.10 -7.24
N TRP A 89 2.49 -8.37 -5.97
CA TRP A 89 3.54 -9.30 -5.53
C TRP A 89 2.94 -10.51 -4.80
N GLN A 90 2.02 -11.21 -5.45
CA GLN A 90 1.50 -12.48 -4.95
C GLN A 90 2.63 -13.47 -4.68
N ASN A 91 2.57 -14.15 -3.52
CA ASN A 91 3.58 -15.07 -3.00
C ASN A 91 4.95 -14.43 -2.69
N GLN A 92 5.08 -13.11 -2.83
CA GLN A 92 6.31 -12.34 -2.65
C GLN A 92 6.18 -11.26 -1.57
N ALA A 93 4.99 -10.67 -1.43
CA ALA A 93 4.62 -9.71 -0.38
C ALA A 93 3.46 -10.21 0.50
N VAL A 94 2.63 -11.11 -0.05
CA VAL A 94 1.52 -11.75 0.65
C VAL A 94 1.34 -13.16 0.10
N ARG A 95 1.15 -14.14 0.98
CA ARG A 95 0.87 -15.54 0.64
C ARG A 95 -0.43 -16.00 1.28
N LEU A 96 -1.03 -17.05 0.74
CA LEU A 96 -2.18 -17.71 1.33
C LEU A 96 -1.73 -18.95 2.12
N VAL A 97 -2.15 -19.04 3.37
CA VAL A 97 -1.92 -20.23 4.19
C VAL A 97 -3.01 -21.27 3.89
N THR A 98 -2.58 -22.42 3.36
CA THR A 98 -3.40 -23.44 2.65
C THR A 98 -4.60 -23.96 3.44
N GLU A 99 -4.52 -24.06 4.76
CA GLU A 99 -5.64 -24.59 5.57
C GLU A 99 -6.83 -23.62 5.69
N ARG A 100 -6.59 -22.32 5.51
CA ARG A 100 -7.57 -21.27 5.81
C ARG A 100 -7.81 -20.32 4.65
N LEU A 101 -7.01 -20.44 3.58
CA LEU A 101 -6.88 -19.40 2.54
C LEU A 101 -6.68 -18.02 3.17
N ALA A 102 -5.98 -17.98 4.31
CA ALA A 102 -5.80 -16.77 5.09
C ALA A 102 -4.52 -16.06 4.63
N PRO A 103 -4.56 -14.72 4.51
CA PRO A 103 -3.39 -13.97 4.08
C PRO A 103 -2.34 -13.92 5.18
N GLU A 104 -1.10 -14.06 4.77
CA GLU A 104 0.09 -13.82 5.58
C GLU A 104 1.02 -12.90 4.79
N PHE A 105 1.32 -11.74 5.36
CA PHE A 105 2.23 -10.77 4.74
C PHE A 105 3.67 -11.17 5.02
N VAL A 106 4.49 -11.17 3.97
CA VAL A 106 5.94 -11.38 3.99
C VAL A 106 6.56 -10.07 3.50
N ASP A 107 7.37 -9.39 4.32
CA ASP A 107 7.76 -7.99 4.08
C ASP A 107 8.76 -7.81 2.91
N ASP A 108 9.25 -8.90 2.32
CA ASP A 108 10.35 -8.89 1.34
C ASP A 108 10.12 -7.93 0.16
N ASN A 109 8.92 -7.95 -0.43
CA ASN A 109 8.57 -7.12 -1.59
C ASN A 109 7.42 -6.14 -1.33
N CYS A 110 7.01 -5.97 -0.07
CA CYS A 110 5.93 -5.04 0.23
C CYS A 110 6.44 -3.59 0.16
N VAL A 111 5.76 -2.77 -0.65
CA VAL A 111 6.09 -1.34 -0.82
C VAL A 111 5.17 -0.42 -0.01
N GLY A 112 4.15 -0.97 0.66
CA GLY A 112 3.19 -0.20 1.47
C GLY A 112 2.18 0.61 0.65
N CYS A 113 1.76 0.11 -0.51
CA CYS A 113 0.88 0.85 -1.43
C CYS A 113 -0.57 1.03 -0.97
N GLY A 114 -1.03 0.27 0.03
CA GLY A 114 -2.39 0.39 0.56
C GLY A 114 -3.47 -0.40 -0.16
N LEU A 115 -3.17 -1.02 -1.32
CA LEU A 115 -4.17 -1.79 -2.09
C LEU A 115 -4.87 -2.87 -1.24
N CYS A 116 -4.12 -3.57 -0.39
CA CYS A 116 -4.66 -4.59 0.51
C CYS A 116 -5.56 -4.01 1.62
N SER A 117 -5.22 -2.81 2.13
CA SER A 117 -6.05 -2.09 3.11
C SER A 117 -7.35 -1.63 2.47
N GLU A 118 -7.27 -0.96 1.31
CA GLU A 118 -8.44 -0.44 0.60
C GLU A 118 -9.42 -1.56 0.24
N ALA A 119 -8.91 -2.67 -0.31
CA ALA A 119 -9.71 -3.83 -0.70
C ALA A 119 -10.31 -4.62 0.47
N CYS A 120 -9.87 -4.39 1.71
CA CYS A 120 -10.39 -5.12 2.86
C CYS A 120 -11.88 -4.78 3.08
N PRO A 121 -12.79 -5.77 3.10
CA PRO A 121 -14.23 -5.52 3.20
C PRO A 121 -14.72 -5.26 4.63
N VAL A 122 -13.85 -5.38 5.63
CA VAL A 122 -14.17 -5.08 7.04
C VAL A 122 -14.29 -3.56 7.20
N GLU A 123 -15.34 -3.09 7.87
CA GLU A 123 -15.62 -1.65 8.05
C GLU A 123 -14.43 -0.91 8.68
N ASP A 124 -13.97 -1.37 9.86
CA ASP A 124 -12.66 -1.02 10.37
C ASP A 124 -11.62 -1.99 9.80
N LYS A 125 -10.96 -1.56 8.73
CA LYS A 125 -10.02 -2.35 7.93
C LYS A 125 -9.09 -3.18 8.83
N SER A 126 -9.14 -4.50 8.70
CA SER A 126 -8.24 -5.42 9.42
C SER A 126 -6.78 -5.30 9.00
N ILE A 127 -6.50 -4.54 7.93
CA ILE A 127 -5.15 -4.27 7.45
C ILE A 127 -4.91 -2.78 7.57
N LYS A 128 -3.82 -2.39 8.24
CA LYS A 128 -3.36 -1.00 8.29
C LYS A 128 -1.92 -0.94 7.77
N ILE A 129 -1.64 0.02 6.90
CA ILE A 129 -0.27 0.33 6.48
C ILE A 129 0.36 1.22 7.55
N VAL A 130 1.48 0.78 8.09
CA VAL A 130 2.32 1.58 9.00
C VAL A 130 3.56 2.06 8.24
N ARG A 131 4.05 3.26 8.56
CA ARG A 131 5.29 3.76 7.96
C ARG A 131 6.44 2.82 8.31
N LYS A 132 7.26 2.50 7.30
CA LYS A 132 8.51 1.79 7.49
C LYS A 132 9.50 2.79 8.08
N ALA A 133 10.01 2.50 9.28
CA ALA A 133 11.03 3.32 9.94
C ALA A 133 12.36 3.25 9.19
#